data_AF-A0A2V9QTZ7-F1
#
_entry.id   AF-A0A2V9QTZ7-F1
#
_cell.length_a   1.000
_cell.length_b   1.000
_cell.length_c   1.000
_cell.angle_alpha   90.00
_cell.angle_beta   90.00
_cell.angle_gamma   90.00
#
_symmetry.space_group_name_H-M   'P 1'
#
loop_
_entity.id
_entity.type
_entity.pdbx_description
1 polymer ?
#
loop_
_entity_poly.entity_id
_entity_poly.type
_entity_poly.pdbx_seq_one_letter_code
_entity_poly.pdbx_strand_id
1 'polypeptide(L)'
;MDTARPHERPTAFDRMLTPVHRWIWSDAERRVQKLLRFGETETDGGRDILRAAEVTSDRLLRRLYLEHAIDEFRHGVLFRRRAAALLGTLPSRSNGSFQGDWLAPGGHGLDDLQVDDESDYTMLAFLHLSEKAAASRFTVYRDVMQHDPPTRAIFEEILHDETFHMNYTRTQLARIAPQRHRRHLWRARLSRLWKSYLRLATAIAGVLGSILLIIQYFVLLPLFAWLAKRAERREIPGWSLVSPKASGSLQSQY
;
A
#
# COMPACT_ATOMS: atom_id res chain seq x y z
N MET A 1 21.05 -14.96 -32.07
CA MET A 1 19.59 -15.21 -32.26
C MET A 1 18.94 -15.05 -30.90
N ASP A 2 18.44 -13.86 -30.59
CA ASP A 2 17.83 -13.53 -29.30
C ASP A 2 16.41 -14.09 -29.23
N THR A 3 16.25 -15.23 -28.55
CA THR A 3 14.93 -15.68 -28.10
C THR A 3 14.55 -14.85 -26.87
N ALA A 4 14.06 -13.63 -27.09
CA ALA A 4 13.43 -12.82 -26.06
C ALA A 4 12.22 -13.60 -25.52
N ARG A 5 12.40 -14.27 -24.38
CA ARG A 5 11.31 -14.91 -23.64
C ARG A 5 10.32 -13.80 -23.24
N PRO A 6 9.00 -14.03 -23.30
CA PRO A 6 8.05 -12.96 -23.11
C PRO A 6 8.05 -12.57 -21.64
N HIS A 7 8.66 -11.42 -21.32
CA HIS A 7 8.36 -10.71 -20.09
C HIS A 7 6.84 -10.59 -19.94
N GLU A 8 6.33 -10.78 -18.72
CA GLU A 8 4.90 -10.74 -18.45
C GLU A 8 4.30 -9.46 -19.04
N ARG A 9 3.22 -9.59 -19.82
CA ARG A 9 2.63 -8.44 -20.50
C ARG A 9 1.98 -7.54 -19.45
N PRO A 10 2.33 -6.24 -19.40
CA PRO A 10 1.76 -5.37 -18.40
C PRO A 10 0.26 -5.24 -18.58
N THR A 11 -0.48 -5.24 -17.48
CA THR A 11 -1.95 -5.11 -17.50
C THR A 11 -2.36 -3.78 -18.15
N ALA A 12 -3.59 -3.71 -18.68
CA ALA A 12 -4.10 -2.48 -19.30
C ALA A 12 -4.10 -1.30 -18.31
N PHE A 13 -4.38 -1.57 -17.04
CA PHE A 13 -4.32 -0.57 -15.97
C PHE A 13 -2.89 -0.07 -15.73
N ASP A 14 -1.91 -0.97 -15.62
CA ASP A 14 -0.50 -0.59 -15.43
C ASP A 14 0.01 0.24 -16.62
N ARG A 15 -0.39 -0.13 -17.85
CA ARG A 15 -0.06 0.64 -19.05
C ARG A 15 -0.69 2.03 -19.04
N MET A 16 -1.93 2.16 -18.59
CA MET A 16 -2.62 3.45 -18.49
C MET A 16 -1.88 4.41 -17.55
N LEU A 17 -1.22 3.89 -16.51
CA LEU A 17 -0.44 4.67 -15.56
C LEU A 17 0.98 5.02 -16.04
N THR A 18 1.39 4.59 -17.24
CA THR A 18 2.74 4.87 -17.79
C THR A 18 3.14 6.35 -17.73
N PRO A 19 2.27 7.33 -18.08
CA PRO A 19 2.64 8.75 -17.98
C PRO A 19 2.93 9.19 -16.54
N VAL A 20 2.12 8.73 -15.59
CA VAL A 20 2.32 9.00 -14.15
C VAL A 20 3.63 8.36 -13.68
N HIS A 21 3.91 7.14 -14.10
CA HIS A 21 5.17 6.48 -13.81
C HIS A 21 6.35 7.25 -14.38
N ARG A 22 6.32 7.69 -15.65
CA ARG A 22 7.39 8.53 -16.22
C ARG A 22 7.63 9.79 -15.39
N TRP A 23 6.57 10.47 -14.95
CA TRP A 23 6.69 11.65 -14.10
C TRP A 23 7.33 11.33 -12.74
N ILE A 24 6.83 10.34 -12.01
CA ILE A 24 7.40 9.92 -10.71
C ILE A 24 8.87 9.55 -10.86
N TRP A 25 9.18 8.79 -11.90
CA TRP A 25 10.49 8.23 -12.14
C TRP A 25 11.50 9.23 -12.72
N SER A 26 11.04 10.35 -13.31
CA SER A 26 11.91 11.43 -13.78
C SER A 26 12.56 12.23 -12.64
N ASP A 27 11.94 12.25 -11.46
CA ASP A 27 12.43 12.92 -10.27
C ASP A 27 13.36 11.99 -9.48
N ALA A 28 14.58 12.46 -9.21
CA ALA A 28 15.62 11.65 -8.58
C ALA A 28 15.36 11.36 -7.09
N GLU A 29 14.72 12.27 -6.34
CA GLU A 29 14.34 12.02 -4.95
C GLU A 29 13.22 10.99 -4.87
N ARG A 30 12.17 11.14 -5.69
CA ARG A 30 11.06 10.17 -5.76
C ARG A 30 11.53 8.81 -6.19
N ARG A 31 12.48 8.75 -7.13
CA ARG A 31 13.14 7.51 -7.57
C ARG A 31 13.83 6.82 -6.39
N VAL A 32 14.65 7.54 -5.63
CA VAL A 32 15.32 7.00 -4.44
C VAL A 32 14.32 6.46 -3.45
N GLN A 33 13.30 7.24 -3.07
CA GLN A 33 12.27 6.83 -2.12
C GLN A 33 11.56 5.55 -2.59
N LYS A 34 11.24 5.47 -3.88
CA LYS A 34 10.57 4.31 -4.46
C LYS A 34 11.46 3.06 -4.46
N LEU A 35 12.74 3.21 -4.76
CA LEU A 35 13.71 2.10 -4.69
C LEU A 35 13.90 1.62 -3.24
N LEU A 36 13.97 2.52 -2.25
CA LEU A 36 14.04 2.11 -0.84
C LEU A 36 12.81 1.31 -0.42
N ARG A 37 11.61 1.76 -0.80
CA ARG A 37 10.36 1.04 -0.55
C ARG A 37 10.30 -0.32 -1.21
N PHE A 38 10.81 -0.47 -2.44
CA PHE A 38 10.96 -1.79 -3.04
C PHE A 38 11.95 -2.62 -2.25
N GLY A 39 13.09 -2.05 -1.87
CA GLY A 39 14.07 -2.71 -1.02
C GLY A 39 13.47 -3.31 0.26
N GLU A 40 12.62 -2.56 0.95
CA GLU A 40 11.84 -3.02 2.10
C GLU A 40 10.85 -4.11 1.71
N THR A 41 10.10 -3.88 0.62
CA THR A 41 9.09 -4.82 0.12
C THR A 41 9.67 -6.20 -0.18
N GLU A 42 10.70 -6.29 -1.03
CA GLU A 42 11.29 -7.58 -1.37
C GLU A 42 11.90 -8.26 -0.12
N THR A 43 12.56 -7.50 0.76
CA THR A 43 13.19 -8.08 1.97
C THR A 43 12.18 -8.62 2.97
N ASP A 44 11.05 -7.94 3.16
CA ASP A 44 9.97 -8.41 4.01
C ASP A 44 9.26 -9.62 3.37
N GLY A 45 9.02 -9.60 2.05
CA GLY A 45 8.43 -10.74 1.33
C GLY A 45 9.31 -11.99 1.41
N GLY A 46 10.63 -11.81 1.29
CA GLY A 46 11.61 -12.87 1.50
C GLY A 46 11.56 -13.49 2.91
N ARG A 47 11.24 -12.71 3.96
CA ARG A 47 11.05 -13.26 5.31
C ARG A 47 9.80 -14.11 5.41
N ASP A 48 8.70 -13.69 4.80
CA ASP A 48 7.44 -14.46 4.81
C ASP A 48 7.60 -15.79 4.05
N ILE A 49 8.31 -15.77 2.91
CA ILE A 49 8.60 -16.98 2.13
C ILE A 49 9.58 -17.89 2.87
N LEU A 50 10.59 -17.32 3.55
CA LEU A 50 11.49 -18.10 4.40
C LEU A 50 10.70 -18.79 5.52
N ARG A 51 9.77 -18.08 6.16
CA ARG A 51 8.89 -18.66 7.17
C ARG A 51 8.03 -19.78 6.58
N ALA A 52 7.54 -19.62 5.35
CA ALA A 52 6.78 -20.65 4.64
C ALA A 52 7.60 -21.92 4.44
N ALA A 53 8.91 -21.77 4.17
CA ALA A 53 9.82 -22.89 4.02
C ALA A 53 10.02 -23.68 5.34
N GLU A 54 10.00 -22.98 6.48
CA GLU A 54 10.14 -23.61 7.80
C GLU A 54 8.91 -24.46 8.16
N VAL A 55 7.71 -23.94 7.89
CA VAL A 55 6.45 -24.58 8.31
C VAL A 55 5.94 -25.64 7.32
N THR A 56 6.31 -25.54 6.03
CA THR A 56 5.86 -26.52 5.04
C THR A 56 6.42 -27.92 5.31
N SER A 57 5.57 -28.94 5.16
CA SER A 57 5.98 -30.34 5.30
C SER A 57 6.55 -30.94 4.01
N ASP A 58 6.29 -30.31 2.86
CA ASP A 58 6.76 -30.77 1.56
C ASP A 58 8.21 -30.33 1.31
N ARG A 59 9.12 -31.31 1.20
CA ARG A 59 10.55 -31.07 1.01
C ARG A 59 10.88 -30.33 -0.30
N LEU A 60 10.11 -30.58 -1.37
CA LEU A 60 10.30 -29.88 -2.64
C LEU A 60 9.86 -28.42 -2.51
N LEU A 61 8.71 -28.16 -1.87
CA LEU A 61 8.26 -26.79 -1.63
C LEU A 61 9.24 -26.04 -0.74
N ARG A 62 9.70 -26.66 0.35
CA ARG A 62 10.71 -26.07 1.24
C ARG A 62 11.92 -25.58 0.46
N ARG A 63 12.46 -26.41 -0.43
CA ARG A 63 13.60 -26.03 -1.27
C ARG A 63 13.26 -24.84 -2.17
N LEU A 64 12.12 -24.88 -2.86
CA LEU A 64 11.71 -23.82 -3.78
C LEU A 64 11.44 -22.50 -3.06
N TYR A 65 10.83 -22.54 -1.87
CA TYR A 65 10.64 -21.35 -1.03
C TYR A 65 11.97 -20.80 -0.53
N LEU A 66 12.93 -21.64 -0.13
CA LEU A 66 14.26 -21.15 0.25
C LEU A 66 14.97 -20.45 -0.91
N GLU A 67 14.94 -21.05 -2.11
CA GLU A 67 15.51 -20.44 -3.32
C GLU A 67 14.85 -19.09 -3.61
N HIS A 68 13.50 -19.03 -3.58
CA HIS A 68 12.75 -17.79 -3.79
C HIS A 68 13.06 -16.73 -2.72
N ALA A 69 13.07 -17.08 -1.43
CA ALA A 69 13.41 -16.15 -0.36
C ALA A 69 14.81 -15.53 -0.53
N ILE A 70 15.80 -16.33 -0.97
CA ILE A 70 17.15 -15.83 -1.26
C ILE A 70 17.13 -14.81 -2.39
N ASP A 71 16.35 -15.06 -3.45
CA ASP A 71 16.19 -14.13 -4.57
C ASP A 71 15.55 -12.81 -4.09
N GLU A 72 14.48 -12.87 -3.30
CA GLU A 72 13.81 -11.69 -2.71
C GLU A 72 14.77 -10.84 -1.85
N PHE A 73 15.59 -11.49 -1.01
CA PHE A 73 16.61 -10.78 -0.24
C PHE A 73 17.65 -10.11 -1.16
N ARG A 74 18.06 -10.79 -2.23
CA ARG A 74 18.97 -10.24 -3.23
C ARG A 74 18.35 -9.03 -3.94
N HIS A 75 17.09 -9.12 -4.37
CA HIS A 75 16.36 -8.00 -4.99
C HIS A 75 16.30 -6.80 -4.06
N GLY A 76 15.98 -7.03 -2.78
CA GLY A 76 15.99 -5.99 -1.76
C GLY A 76 17.35 -5.29 -1.62
N VAL A 77 18.44 -6.06 -1.68
CA VAL A 77 19.81 -5.53 -1.66
C VAL A 77 20.12 -4.72 -2.94
N LEU A 78 19.73 -5.21 -4.12
CA LEU A 78 19.94 -4.49 -5.39
C LEU A 78 19.27 -3.11 -5.35
N PHE A 79 18.01 -3.05 -4.92
CA PHE A 79 17.28 -1.80 -4.79
C PHE A 79 17.92 -0.82 -3.80
N ARG A 80 18.29 -1.28 -2.59
CA ARG A 80 18.97 -0.45 -1.59
C ARG A 80 20.31 0.08 -2.08
N ARG A 81 21.12 -0.76 -2.73
CA ARG A 81 22.40 -0.34 -3.31
C ARG A 81 22.21 0.73 -4.38
N ARG A 82 21.19 0.58 -5.23
CA ARG A 82 20.90 1.59 -6.25
C ARG A 82 20.40 2.89 -5.66
N ALA A 83 19.52 2.83 -4.66
CA ALA A 83 19.06 4.01 -3.93
C ALA A 83 20.24 4.77 -3.30
N ALA A 84 21.15 4.05 -2.64
CA ALA A 84 22.36 4.64 -2.06
C ALA A 84 23.26 5.30 -3.11
N ALA A 85 23.46 4.66 -4.26
CA ALA A 85 24.24 5.23 -5.37
C ALA A 85 23.61 6.52 -5.91
N LEU A 86 22.27 6.58 -6.01
CA LEU A 86 21.55 7.78 -6.45
C LEU A 86 21.62 8.90 -5.41
N LEU A 87 21.47 8.58 -4.12
CA LEU A 87 21.62 9.54 -3.02
C LEU A 87 22.98 10.25 -3.06
N GLY A 88 24.05 9.52 -3.37
CA GLY A 88 25.40 10.09 -3.50
C GLY A 88 25.57 11.10 -4.65
N THR A 89 24.63 11.14 -5.59
CA THR A 89 24.65 12.07 -6.75
C THR A 89 23.68 13.25 -6.58
N LEU A 90 22.80 13.22 -5.58
CA LEU A 90 21.85 14.30 -5.36
C LEU A 90 22.57 15.52 -4.74
N PRO A 91 22.32 16.74 -5.25
CA PRO A 91 22.84 17.93 -4.60
C PRO A 91 22.27 18.02 -3.18
N SER A 92 23.13 18.32 -2.18
CA SER A 92 22.70 18.58 -0.80
C SER A 92 21.79 19.81 -0.75
N ARG A 93 20.51 19.64 -1.02
CA ARG A 93 19.47 20.61 -0.71
C ARG A 93 18.26 19.89 -0.15
N SER A 94 18.19 19.85 1.17
CA SER A 94 16.94 19.68 1.89
C SER A 94 16.02 20.85 1.57
N ASN A 95 14.80 20.56 1.10
CA ASN A 95 13.58 21.17 1.63
C ASN A 95 12.34 20.43 1.08
N GLY A 96 11.71 19.67 1.98
CA GLY A 96 10.30 19.26 1.95
C GLY A 96 9.73 18.82 0.61
N SER A 97 10.04 17.60 0.16
CA SER A 97 9.29 16.99 -0.94
C SER A 97 8.02 16.30 -0.42
N PHE A 98 6.89 16.71 -1.00
CA PHE A 98 5.55 16.16 -0.82
C PHE A 98 5.54 14.64 -0.79
N GLN A 99 5.19 14.07 0.37
CA GLN A 99 5.08 12.64 0.62
C GLN A 99 3.84 12.10 -0.12
N GLY A 100 4.00 11.81 -1.40
CA GLY A 100 2.97 11.22 -2.25
C GLY A 100 2.76 9.74 -1.96
N ASP A 101 2.48 9.39 -0.70
CA ASP A 101 2.16 8.02 -0.27
C ASP A 101 0.94 7.43 -1.00
N TRP A 102 0.11 8.29 -1.59
CA TRP A 102 -1.11 7.91 -2.31
C TRP A 102 -0.85 7.27 -3.69
N LEU A 103 0.20 7.68 -4.41
CA LEU A 103 0.36 7.34 -5.84
C LEU A 103 1.36 6.21 -6.12
N ALA A 104 2.08 5.77 -5.09
CA ALA A 104 2.88 4.56 -5.11
C ALA A 104 2.73 3.86 -3.76
N PRO A 105 1.58 3.20 -3.51
CA PRO A 105 1.46 2.31 -2.37
C PRO A 105 2.65 1.35 -2.45
N GLY A 106 3.49 1.35 -1.41
CA GLY A 106 4.49 0.30 -1.23
C GLY A 106 3.76 -1.05 -1.34
N GLY A 107 4.40 -2.03 -1.98
CA GLY A 107 3.78 -3.33 -2.26
C GLY A 107 3.26 -4.04 -1.02
N HIS A 108 3.71 -3.61 0.17
CA HIS A 108 3.45 -4.22 1.47
C HIS A 108 2.38 -3.61 2.36
N GLY A 109 1.58 -2.67 1.87
CA GLY A 109 0.37 -2.32 2.60
C GLY A 109 -0.77 -3.34 2.45
N LEU A 110 -0.66 -4.31 1.53
CA LEU A 110 -1.82 -4.93 0.88
C LEU A 110 -2.15 -6.38 1.24
N ASP A 111 -1.23 -7.15 1.81
CA ASP A 111 -1.53 -8.52 2.21
C ASP A 111 -0.57 -9.02 3.28
N ASP A 112 -0.94 -8.85 4.55
CA ASP A 112 -0.37 -9.71 5.59
C ASP A 112 -0.81 -11.14 5.29
N LEU A 113 0.16 -11.99 4.98
CA LEU A 113 0.00 -13.42 4.91
C LEU A 113 0.33 -13.96 6.30
N GLN A 114 -0.67 -14.52 7.00
CA GLN A 114 -0.42 -15.25 8.24
C GLN A 114 0.15 -16.61 7.87
N VAL A 115 1.47 -16.67 7.65
CA VAL A 115 2.19 -17.85 7.15
C VAL A 115 1.98 -19.07 8.04
N ASP A 116 1.81 -18.88 9.35
CA ASP A 116 1.65 -19.96 10.33
C ASP A 116 0.30 -20.69 10.24
N ASP A 117 -0.76 -20.02 9.77
CA ASP A 117 -2.13 -20.56 9.73
C ASP A 117 -2.62 -20.90 8.31
N GLU A 118 -1.81 -20.60 7.29
CA GLU A 118 -2.19 -20.75 5.89
C GLU A 118 -1.64 -22.03 5.26
N SER A 119 -2.49 -22.70 4.48
CA SER A 119 -2.09 -23.91 3.76
C SER A 119 -1.11 -23.63 2.61
N ASP A 120 -0.29 -24.61 2.24
CA ASP A 120 0.66 -24.52 1.12
C ASP A 120 0.01 -24.07 -0.21
N TYR A 121 -1.24 -24.50 -0.49
CA TYR A 121 -1.94 -24.08 -1.71
C TYR A 121 -2.43 -22.63 -1.64
N THR A 122 -2.74 -22.08 -0.46
CA THR A 122 -3.05 -20.64 -0.32
C THR A 122 -1.78 -19.84 -0.57
N MET A 123 -0.66 -20.24 0.05
CA MET A 123 0.64 -19.61 -0.13
C MET A 123 1.06 -19.61 -1.62
N LEU A 124 1.04 -20.75 -2.31
CA LEU A 124 1.40 -20.80 -3.72
C LEU A 124 0.47 -19.98 -4.62
N ALA A 125 -0.83 -19.95 -4.32
CA ALA A 125 -1.78 -19.11 -5.06
C ALA A 125 -1.50 -17.62 -4.85
N PHE A 126 -1.14 -17.25 -3.63
CA PHE A 126 -0.73 -15.90 -3.29
C PHE A 126 0.54 -15.48 -4.04
N LEU A 127 1.61 -16.27 -3.90
CA LEU A 127 2.91 -16.00 -4.53
C LEU A 127 2.78 -15.89 -6.04
N HIS A 128 2.03 -16.79 -6.67
CA HIS A 128 1.78 -16.71 -8.10
C HIS A 128 1.13 -15.38 -8.52
N LEU A 129 0.21 -14.86 -7.70
CA LEU A 129 -0.49 -13.61 -7.99
C LEU A 129 0.35 -12.37 -7.63
N SER A 130 1.19 -12.42 -6.59
CA SER A 130 2.11 -11.32 -6.27
C SER A 130 3.15 -11.18 -7.38
N GLU A 131 3.82 -12.26 -7.73
CA GLU A 131 4.91 -12.27 -8.74
C GLU A 131 4.38 -11.82 -10.09
N LYS A 132 3.20 -12.30 -10.47
CA LYS A 132 2.55 -11.83 -11.69
C LYS A 132 2.28 -10.31 -11.69
N ALA A 133 1.85 -9.77 -10.55
CA ALA A 133 1.58 -8.34 -10.41
C ALA A 133 2.86 -7.50 -10.29
N ALA A 134 3.90 -8.04 -9.67
CA ALA A 134 5.24 -7.45 -9.60
C ALA A 134 5.86 -7.40 -11.00
N ALA A 135 5.95 -8.53 -11.70
CA ALA A 135 6.47 -8.63 -13.06
C ALA A 135 5.75 -7.70 -14.04
N SER A 136 4.42 -7.58 -13.95
CA SER A 136 3.65 -6.63 -14.75
C SER A 136 4.13 -5.18 -14.53
N ARG A 137 4.24 -4.75 -13.26
CA ARG A 137 4.65 -3.38 -12.90
C ARG A 137 6.12 -3.12 -13.21
N PHE A 138 7.02 -4.07 -12.93
CA PHE A 138 8.44 -3.97 -13.22
C PHE A 138 8.72 -3.90 -14.73
N THR A 139 7.90 -4.55 -15.55
CA THR A 139 7.96 -4.37 -17.01
C THR A 139 7.69 -2.91 -17.41
N VAL A 140 6.68 -2.27 -16.83
CA VAL A 140 6.42 -0.83 -17.08
C VAL A 140 7.57 0.03 -16.55
N TYR A 141 8.12 -0.28 -15.38
CA TYR A 141 9.23 0.48 -14.80
C TYR A 141 10.50 0.39 -15.65
N ARG A 142 10.88 -0.81 -16.08
CA ARG A 142 11.98 -1.01 -17.04
C ARG A 142 11.78 -0.14 -18.29
N ASP A 143 10.57 -0.15 -18.86
CA ASP A 143 10.29 0.56 -20.11
C ASP A 143 10.34 2.09 -19.95
N VAL A 144 10.04 2.64 -18.77
CA VAL A 144 10.18 4.08 -18.49
C VAL A 144 11.59 4.49 -18.06
N MET A 145 12.44 3.54 -17.67
CA MET A 145 13.82 3.76 -17.22
C MET A 145 14.85 3.93 -18.35
N GLN A 146 14.44 4.28 -19.58
CA GLN A 146 15.37 4.45 -20.71
C GLN A 146 16.50 5.46 -20.47
N HIS A 147 16.27 6.43 -19.58
CA HIS A 147 17.20 7.52 -19.25
C HIS A 147 18.13 7.16 -18.07
N ASP A 148 17.97 5.98 -17.47
CA ASP A 148 18.78 5.49 -16.36
C ASP A 148 19.11 3.99 -16.56
N PRO A 149 20.10 3.69 -17.42
CA PRO A 149 20.46 2.31 -17.74
C PRO A 149 20.82 1.45 -16.51
N PRO A 150 21.54 1.95 -15.49
CA PRO A 150 21.80 1.18 -14.27
C PRO A 150 20.53 0.78 -13.50
N THR A 151 19.55 1.68 -13.36
CA THR A 151 18.28 1.31 -12.70
C THR A 151 17.45 0.36 -13.57
N ARG A 152 17.47 0.55 -14.89
CA ARG A 152 16.80 -0.35 -15.83
C ARG A 152 17.34 -1.79 -15.73
N ALA A 153 18.65 -1.96 -15.63
CA ALA A 153 19.30 -3.27 -15.53
C ALA A 153 18.83 -4.05 -14.30
N ILE A 154 18.60 -3.38 -13.17
CA ILE A 154 18.05 -4.01 -11.95
C ILE A 154 16.66 -4.59 -12.21
N PHE A 155 15.77 -3.84 -12.87
CA PHE A 155 14.45 -4.36 -13.21
C PHE A 155 14.53 -5.52 -14.22
N GLU A 156 15.49 -5.51 -15.15
CA GLU A 156 15.70 -6.62 -16.08
C GLU A 156 16.18 -7.89 -15.38
N GLU A 157 17.09 -7.76 -14.41
CA GLU A 157 17.56 -8.87 -13.57
C GLU A 157 16.41 -9.45 -12.75
N ILE A 158 15.66 -8.62 -12.03
CA ILE A 158 14.53 -9.06 -11.21
C ILE A 158 13.45 -9.75 -12.07
N LEU A 159 13.10 -9.17 -13.22
CA LEU A 159 12.12 -9.78 -14.14
C LEU A 159 12.52 -11.18 -14.62
N HIS A 160 13.81 -11.50 -14.64
CA HIS A 160 14.28 -12.84 -14.98
C HIS A 160 13.88 -13.84 -13.90
N ASP A 161 14.11 -13.51 -12.64
CA ASP A 161 13.81 -14.36 -11.48
C ASP A 161 12.31 -14.54 -11.31
N GLU A 162 11.54 -13.46 -11.46
CA GLU A 162 10.07 -13.44 -11.41
C GLU A 162 9.42 -14.44 -12.37
N THR A 163 10.05 -14.65 -13.53
CA THR A 163 9.59 -15.64 -14.51
C THR A 163 9.70 -17.06 -13.95
N PHE A 164 10.79 -17.36 -13.24
CA PHE A 164 10.94 -18.64 -12.54
C PHE A 164 9.93 -18.74 -11.40
N HIS A 165 9.79 -17.69 -10.58
CA HIS A 165 8.86 -17.68 -9.45
C HIS A 165 7.41 -17.93 -9.86
N MET A 166 6.93 -17.23 -10.90
CA MET A 166 5.61 -17.47 -11.48
C MET A 166 5.42 -18.90 -12.01
N ASN A 167 6.45 -19.46 -12.65
CA ASN A 167 6.37 -20.78 -13.26
C ASN A 167 6.33 -21.90 -12.21
N TYR A 168 7.20 -21.84 -11.20
CA TYR A 168 7.23 -22.87 -10.17
C TYR A 168 5.95 -22.78 -9.32
N THR A 169 5.52 -21.57 -8.90
CA THR A 169 4.32 -21.41 -8.06
C THR A 169 3.09 -22.00 -8.74
N ARG A 170 2.91 -21.75 -10.03
CA ARG A 170 1.84 -22.34 -10.84
C ARG A 170 1.94 -23.86 -10.93
N THR A 171 3.14 -24.37 -11.26
CA THR A 171 3.37 -25.81 -11.43
C THR A 171 3.14 -26.57 -10.12
N GLN A 172 3.63 -26.04 -9.02
CA GLN A 172 3.47 -26.63 -7.69
C GLN A 172 2.02 -26.56 -7.19
N LEU A 173 1.33 -25.45 -7.44
CA LEU A 173 -0.09 -25.34 -7.09
C LEU A 173 -0.95 -26.33 -7.91
N ALA A 174 -0.56 -26.64 -9.15
CA ALA A 174 -1.23 -27.66 -9.95
C ALA A 174 -0.94 -29.08 -9.42
N ARG A 175 0.28 -29.33 -8.92
CA ARG A 175 0.68 -30.60 -8.30
C ARG A 175 -0.10 -30.88 -7.02
N ILE A 176 -0.21 -29.90 -6.12
CA ILE A 176 -0.75 -30.10 -4.76
C ILE A 176 -2.28 -29.98 -4.73
N ALA A 177 -2.89 -29.18 -5.61
CA ALA A 177 -4.34 -28.96 -5.62
C ALA A 177 -4.98 -29.19 -7.02
N PRO A 178 -4.83 -30.38 -7.64
CA PRO A 178 -5.19 -30.62 -9.05
C PRO A 178 -6.68 -30.36 -9.37
N GLN A 179 -7.62 -30.70 -8.47
CA GLN A 179 -9.05 -30.53 -8.73
C GLN A 179 -9.64 -29.18 -8.29
N ARG A 180 -8.90 -28.35 -7.52
CA ARG A 180 -9.40 -27.07 -6.95
C ARG A 180 -8.51 -25.84 -7.23
N HIS A 181 -7.40 -26.00 -7.95
CA HIS A 181 -6.44 -24.95 -8.29
C HIS A 181 -7.09 -23.63 -8.73
N ARG A 182 -8.08 -23.68 -9.63
CA ARG A 182 -8.77 -22.48 -10.15
C ARG A 182 -9.63 -21.77 -9.09
N ARG A 183 -10.24 -22.51 -8.16
CA ARG A 183 -11.06 -21.94 -7.07
C ARG A 183 -10.19 -21.28 -5.99
N HIS A 184 -9.03 -21.84 -5.69
CA HIS A 184 -8.08 -21.24 -4.74
C HIS A 184 -7.49 -19.94 -5.28
N LEU A 185 -7.07 -19.92 -6.56
CA LEU A 185 -6.67 -18.68 -7.24
C LEU A 185 -7.79 -17.64 -7.25
N TRP A 186 -9.05 -18.06 -7.44
CA TRP A 186 -10.19 -17.14 -7.45
C TRP A 186 -10.50 -16.58 -6.06
N ARG A 187 -10.43 -17.41 -5.00
CA ARG A 187 -10.57 -16.96 -3.60
C ARG A 187 -9.45 -16.00 -3.19
N ALA A 188 -8.20 -16.29 -3.54
CA ALA A 188 -7.06 -15.40 -3.28
C ALA A 188 -7.22 -14.06 -4.01
N ARG A 189 -7.73 -14.07 -5.26
CA ARG A 189 -8.09 -12.83 -5.97
C ARG A 189 -9.22 -12.08 -5.27
N LEU A 190 -10.26 -12.78 -4.82
CA LEU A 190 -11.40 -12.16 -4.16
C LEU A 190 -11.01 -11.54 -2.81
N SER A 191 -10.18 -12.21 -2.02
CA SER A 191 -9.68 -11.66 -0.76
C SER A 191 -8.81 -10.42 -1.00
N ARG A 192 -7.94 -10.43 -2.03
CA ARG A 192 -7.16 -9.26 -2.46
C ARG A 192 -8.05 -8.08 -2.87
N LEU A 193 -9.07 -8.34 -3.68
CA LEU A 193 -10.02 -7.31 -4.12
C LEU A 193 -10.81 -6.74 -2.93
N TRP A 194 -11.23 -7.59 -2.00
CA TRP A 194 -11.95 -7.19 -0.80
C TRP A 194 -11.10 -6.33 0.14
N LYS A 195 -9.87 -6.73 0.43
CA LYS A 195 -8.93 -5.95 1.25
C LYS A 195 -8.56 -4.62 0.58
N SER A 196 -8.45 -4.59 -0.74
CA SER A 196 -8.20 -3.36 -1.51
C SER A 196 -9.39 -2.40 -1.43
N TYR A 197 -10.61 -2.93 -1.54
CA TYR A 197 -11.85 -2.18 -1.34
C TYR A 197 -11.95 -1.57 0.06
N LEU A 198 -11.70 -2.35 1.12
CA LEU A 198 -11.77 -1.87 2.50
C LEU A 198 -10.82 -0.69 2.75
N ARG A 199 -9.62 -0.70 2.18
CA ARG A 199 -8.66 0.41 2.37
C ARG A 199 -8.96 1.64 1.55
N LEU A 200 -9.50 1.47 0.35
CA LEU A 200 -10.06 2.60 -0.38
C LEU A 200 -11.18 3.25 0.45
N ALA A 201 -12.05 2.44 1.06
CA ALA A 201 -13.09 2.92 1.95
C ALA A 201 -12.52 3.62 3.20
N THR A 202 -11.48 3.08 3.84
CA THR A 202 -10.82 3.72 5.00
C THR A 202 -10.13 5.02 4.63
N ALA A 203 -9.44 5.09 3.48
CA ALA A 203 -8.80 6.31 3.00
C ALA A 203 -9.83 7.41 2.70
N ILE A 204 -10.93 7.06 2.02
CA ILE A 204 -12.04 7.98 1.76
C ILE A 204 -12.69 8.44 3.08
N ALA A 205 -12.90 7.51 4.03
CA ALA A 205 -13.44 7.84 5.34
C ALA A 205 -12.52 8.79 6.12
N GLY A 206 -11.19 8.62 6.02
CA GLY A 206 -10.21 9.52 6.61
C GLY A 206 -10.32 10.94 6.05
N VAL A 207 -10.37 11.07 4.71
CA VAL A 207 -10.52 12.38 4.04
C VAL A 207 -11.84 13.05 4.41
N LEU A 208 -12.96 12.31 4.35
CA LEU A 208 -14.28 12.84 4.72
C LEU A 208 -14.33 13.23 6.20
N GLY A 209 -13.71 12.44 7.08
CA GLY A 209 -13.58 12.74 8.50
C GLY A 209 -12.78 14.02 8.75
N SER A 210 -11.65 14.21 8.06
CA SER A 210 -10.86 15.44 8.14
C SER A 210 -11.65 16.65 7.65
N ILE A 211 -12.38 16.53 6.54
CA ILE A 211 -13.24 17.62 6.02
C ILE A 211 -14.34 17.96 7.04
N LEU A 212 -15.00 16.95 7.61
CA LEU A 212 -16.04 17.14 8.62
C LEU A 212 -15.48 17.86 9.86
N LEU A 213 -14.32 17.44 10.35
CA LEU A 213 -13.65 18.09 11.48
C LEU A 213 -13.26 19.53 11.17
N ILE A 214 -12.76 19.82 9.96
CA ILE A 214 -12.46 21.19 9.54
C ILE A 214 -13.71 22.05 9.56
N ILE A 215 -14.82 21.56 9.00
CA ILE A 215 -16.10 22.27 9.00
C ILE A 215 -16.57 22.50 10.45
N GLN A 216 -16.49 21.50 11.31
CA GLN A 216 -16.92 21.63 12.69
C GLN A 216 -16.08 22.66 13.46
N TYR A 217 -14.76 22.60 13.35
CA TYR A 217 -13.84 23.43 14.13
C TYR A 217 -13.67 24.85 13.58
N PHE A 218 -13.68 25.02 12.27
CA PHE A 218 -13.38 26.32 11.64
C PHE A 218 -14.60 27.03 11.08
N VAL A 219 -15.75 26.35 10.95
CA VAL A 219 -16.98 26.98 10.45
C VAL A 219 -18.06 26.99 11.53
N LEU A 220 -18.40 25.82 12.09
CA LEU A 220 -19.50 25.73 13.05
C LEU A 220 -19.15 26.33 14.41
N LEU A 221 -18.05 25.89 15.04
CA LEU A 221 -17.64 26.38 16.36
C LEU A 221 -17.45 27.90 16.42
N PRO A 222 -16.77 28.56 15.46
CA PRO A 222 -16.62 30.02 15.47
C PRO A 222 -17.96 30.75 15.30
N LEU A 223 -18.87 30.22 14.47
CA LEU A 223 -20.20 30.79 14.29
C LEU A 223 -21.02 30.73 15.59
N PHE A 224 -21.05 29.57 16.27
CA PHE A 224 -21.73 29.43 17.56
C PHE A 224 -21.08 30.27 18.65
N ALA A 225 -19.74 30.34 18.71
CA ALA A 225 -19.03 31.19 19.65
C ALA A 225 -19.35 32.68 19.43
N TRP A 226 -19.45 33.12 18.16
CA TRP A 226 -19.86 34.48 17.83
C TRP A 226 -21.30 34.77 18.23
N LEU A 227 -22.24 33.86 17.96
CA LEU A 227 -23.64 33.97 18.38
C LEU A 227 -23.77 34.00 19.91
N ALA A 228 -23.04 33.14 20.62
CA ALA A 228 -23.02 33.09 22.08
C ALA A 228 -22.48 34.40 22.68
N LYS A 229 -21.35 34.91 22.17
CA LYS A 229 -20.80 36.20 22.59
C LYS A 229 -21.73 37.38 22.30
N ARG A 230 -22.55 37.28 21.24
CA ARG A 230 -23.58 38.29 20.93
C ARG A 230 -24.79 38.19 21.87
N ALA A 231 -25.15 36.98 22.29
CA ALA A 231 -26.21 36.73 23.28
C ALA A 231 -25.78 37.18 24.68
N GLU A 232 -24.56 36.87 25.11
CA GLU A 232 -23.97 37.31 26.39
C GLU A 232 -23.99 38.85 26.52
N ARG A 233 -23.70 39.58 25.43
CA ARG A 233 -23.82 41.05 25.41
C ARG A 233 -25.24 41.59 25.58
N ARG A 234 -26.25 40.75 25.37
CA ARG A 234 -27.67 41.08 25.56
C ARG A 234 -28.19 40.64 26.93
N GLU A 235 -27.44 39.80 27.63
CA GLU A 235 -27.74 39.44 29.00
C GLU A 235 -27.31 40.58 29.94
N ILE A 236 -28.17 40.90 30.90
CA ILE A 236 -27.89 41.94 31.90
C ILE A 236 -26.90 41.32 32.89
N PRO A 237 -25.69 41.87 33.05
CA PRO A 237 -24.74 41.32 34.01
C PRO A 237 -25.23 41.52 35.44
N GLY A 238 -25.33 40.43 36.21
CA GLY A 238 -25.64 40.44 37.64
C GLY A 238 -26.84 39.56 38.02
N TRP A 239 -27.04 39.38 39.33
CA TRP A 239 -28.23 38.73 39.86
C TRP A 239 -29.43 39.68 39.70
N SER A 240 -30.33 39.39 38.77
CA SER A 240 -31.62 40.08 38.72
C SER A 240 -32.49 39.57 39.88
N LEU A 241 -32.82 40.45 40.83
CA LEU A 241 -33.85 40.17 41.83
C LEU A 241 -35.15 39.83 41.09
N VAL A 242 -35.62 38.58 41.24
CA VAL A 242 -36.95 38.19 40.79
C VAL A 242 -37.94 39.11 41.50
N SER A 243 -38.64 39.94 40.73
CA SER A 243 -39.60 40.89 41.29
C SER A 243 -40.67 40.14 42.09
N PRO A 244 -40.97 40.50 43.35
CA PRO A 244 -41.92 39.77 44.20
C PRO A 244 -43.37 39.71 43.65
N LYS A 245 -43.66 40.40 42.55
CA LYS A 245 -44.98 40.41 41.92
C LYS A 245 -45.36 39.10 41.22
N ALA A 246 -44.42 38.20 40.96
CA ALA A 246 -44.72 36.89 40.35
C ALA A 246 -45.06 35.79 41.36
N SER A 247 -44.82 36.00 42.66
CA SER A 247 -45.21 35.09 43.75
C SER A 247 -46.60 35.42 44.32
N GLY A 248 -47.43 36.12 43.55
CA GLY A 248 -48.82 36.45 43.89
C GLY A 248 -49.83 35.48 43.26
N SER A 249 -49.71 34.17 43.49
CA SER A 249 -50.79 33.22 43.14
C SER A 249 -50.82 31.92 43.96
N LEU A 250 -50.39 31.96 45.23
CA LEU A 250 -50.56 30.83 46.16
C LEU A 250 -51.23 31.30 47.46
N GLN A 251 -52.40 31.93 47.37
CA GLN A 251 -53.32 32.08 48.50
C GLN A 251 -54.77 32.02 48.01
N SER A 252 -55.35 30.81 47.99
CA SER A 252 -56.75 30.51 48.35
C SER A 252 -57.11 29.10 47.87
N GLN A 253 -56.92 28.09 48.74
CA GLN A 253 -57.72 26.86 48.79
C GLN A 253 -57.73 26.37 50.25
N TYR A 254 -58.57 27.02 51.06
CA TYR A 254 -59.25 26.44 52.22
C TYR A 254 -60.61 27.13 52.34
#